data_AF-A0A1B8RUH2-F1
#
_entry.id   AF-A0A1B8RUH2-F1
#
_cell.length_a   1.000
_cell.length_b   1.000
_cell.length_c   1.000
_cell.angle_alpha   90.00
_cell.angle_beta   90.00
_cell.angle_gamma   90.00
#
_symmetry.space_group_name_H-M   'P 1'
#
loop_
_entity.id
_entity.type
_entity.pdbx_description
1 polymer ?
#
loop_
_entity_poly.entity_id
_entity_poly.type
_entity_poly.pdbx_seq_one_letter_code
_entity_poly.pdbx_strand_id
1 'polypeptide(L)'
;MCQKDSHFPKLYSFGEDYIIREYIDGIELDKYLSKNKLTSYICENIIAIYKAMNSVGFKRLDIALFHIFITPSNNFKVIDTARAMKKESIYPSILLKGLDSLGYKDDFLSYVEKHEIELFNKWKEEI
;
A
#
# COMPACT_ATOMS: atom_id res chain seq x y z
N MET A 1 -1.67 7.46 -14.49
CA MET A 1 -1.29 6.24 -15.23
C MET A 1 -0.19 5.53 -14.45
N CYS A 2 -0.42 4.27 -14.03
CA CYS A 2 0.44 3.50 -13.13
C CYS A 2 1.95 3.57 -13.47
N GLN A 3 2.31 3.51 -14.75
CA GLN A 3 3.71 3.55 -15.22
C GLN A 3 4.45 4.88 -15.01
N LYS A 4 3.76 5.93 -14.55
CA LYS A 4 4.36 7.24 -14.22
C LYS A 4 4.56 7.43 -12.71
N ASP A 5 4.04 6.53 -11.88
CA ASP A 5 4.09 6.63 -10.43
C ASP A 5 5.13 5.64 -9.88
N SER A 6 6.06 6.14 -9.07
CA SER A 6 7.23 5.39 -8.60
C SER A 6 6.90 4.25 -7.65
N HIS A 7 5.71 4.25 -7.03
CA HIS A 7 5.27 3.18 -6.15
C HIS A 7 4.99 1.88 -6.91
N PHE A 8 4.85 1.93 -8.24
CA PHE A 8 4.58 0.74 -9.05
C PHE A 8 5.81 0.31 -9.85
N PRO A 9 6.01 -1.01 -10.06
CA PRO A 9 7.07 -1.53 -10.92
C PRO A 9 6.95 -1.01 -12.35
N LYS A 10 8.09 -0.57 -12.90
CA LYS A 10 8.17 -0.26 -14.34
C LYS A 10 7.93 -1.53 -15.16
N LEU A 11 7.08 -1.44 -16.17
CA LEU A 11 6.85 -2.48 -17.17
C LEU A 11 7.89 -2.32 -18.27
N TYR A 12 8.64 -3.38 -18.57
CA TYR A 12 9.63 -3.40 -19.64
C TYR A 12 9.08 -4.06 -20.90
N SER A 13 8.32 -5.14 -20.77
CA SER A 13 7.67 -5.83 -21.89
C SER A 13 6.50 -6.70 -21.40
N PHE A 14 5.60 -7.08 -22.29
CA PHE A 14 4.55 -8.06 -22.02
C PHE A 14 4.16 -8.79 -23.32
N GLY A 15 3.62 -9.99 -23.16
CA GLY A 15 3.04 -10.79 -24.24
C GLY A 15 1.76 -11.46 -23.78
N GLU A 16 1.36 -12.52 -24.46
CA GLU A 16 0.12 -13.26 -24.16
C GLU A 16 0.14 -13.86 -22.74
N ASP A 17 1.23 -14.52 -22.36
CA ASP A 17 1.34 -15.23 -21.08
C ASP A 17 2.49 -14.74 -20.19
N TYR A 18 3.07 -13.57 -20.48
CA TYR A 18 4.18 -13.05 -19.69
C TYR A 18 4.17 -11.53 -19.52
N ILE A 19 4.77 -11.09 -18.40
CA ILE A 19 5.16 -9.70 -18.17
C ILE A 19 6.62 -9.68 -17.72
N ILE A 20 7.38 -8.72 -18.24
CA ILE A 20 8.73 -8.38 -17.78
C ILE A 20 8.63 -7.01 -17.12
N ARG A 21 9.00 -6.92 -15.85
CA ARG A 21 8.90 -5.70 -15.06
C ARG A 21 10.10 -5.51 -14.14
N GLU A 22 10.21 -4.33 -13.56
CA GLU A 22 11.20 -3.96 -12.55
C GLU A 22 11.26 -5.01 -11.43
N TYR A 23 12.48 -5.48 -11.16
CA TYR A 23 12.75 -6.28 -9.99
C TYR A 23 12.79 -5.36 -8.77
N ILE A 24 11.96 -5.65 -7.77
CA ILE A 24 11.91 -4.87 -6.54
C ILE A 24 12.81 -5.55 -5.51
N ASP A 25 14.01 -5.01 -5.34
CA ASP A 25 14.92 -5.38 -4.26
C ASP A 25 14.45 -4.70 -2.96
N GLY A 26 13.84 -5.46 -2.06
CA GLY A 26 13.29 -4.93 -0.83
C GLY A 26 12.73 -5.98 0.12
N ILE A 27 12.34 -5.53 1.31
CA ILE A 27 11.74 -6.36 2.36
C ILE A 27 10.23 -6.09 2.39
N GLU A 28 9.43 -7.14 2.45
CA GLU A 28 7.98 -7.05 2.64
C GLU A 28 7.63 -6.31 3.94
N LEU A 29 6.61 -5.47 3.91
CA LEU A 29 6.29 -4.56 5.02
C LEU A 29 5.86 -5.31 6.29
N ASP A 30 5.14 -6.42 6.17
CA ASP A 30 4.77 -7.28 7.31
C ASP A 30 6.01 -7.89 7.97
N LYS A 31 6.96 -8.41 7.18
CA LYS A 31 8.25 -8.92 7.68
C LYS A 31 9.06 -7.82 8.33
N TYR A 32 9.07 -6.61 7.77
CA TYR A 32 9.76 -5.47 8.37
C TYR A 32 9.15 -5.09 9.73
N LEU A 33 7.82 -4.92 9.78
CA LEU A 33 7.10 -4.54 10.99
C LEU A 33 7.07 -5.64 12.06
N SER A 34 7.30 -6.90 11.70
CA SER A 34 7.48 -7.98 12.68
C SER A 34 8.76 -7.82 13.53
N LYS A 35 9.72 -7.00 13.07
CA LYS A 35 11.03 -6.79 13.72
C LYS A 35 11.28 -5.34 14.11
N ASN A 36 10.49 -4.40 13.60
CA ASN A 36 10.69 -2.97 13.75
C ASN A 36 9.36 -2.29 14.07
N LYS A 37 9.42 -1.16 14.78
CA LYS A 37 8.21 -0.40 15.12
C LYS A 37 7.61 0.29 13.91
N LEU A 38 6.28 0.44 13.91
CA LEU A 38 5.60 1.38 13.04
C LEU A 38 6.07 2.81 13.42
N THR A 39 6.58 3.55 12.44
CA THR A 39 7.02 4.95 12.62
C THR A 39 6.14 5.87 11.79
N SER A 40 6.11 7.16 12.13
CA SER A 40 5.41 8.18 11.33
C SER A 40 5.78 8.14 9.84
N TYR A 41 7.07 7.90 9.54
CA TYR A 41 7.55 7.75 8.17
C TYR A 41 6.90 6.56 7.45
N ILE A 42 6.75 5.42 8.13
CA ILE A 42 6.08 4.25 7.55
C ILE A 42 4.58 4.55 7.36
N CYS A 43 3.93 5.18 8.34
CA CYS A 43 2.53 5.59 8.21
C CYS A 43 2.30 6.49 7.00
N GLU A 44 3.14 7.52 6.83
CA GLU A 44 3.09 8.44 5.70
C GLU A 44 3.24 7.71 4.35
N ASN A 45 4.18 6.76 4.25
CA ASN A 45 4.37 5.99 3.02
C ASN A 45 3.23 5.01 2.73
N ILE A 46 2.62 4.40 3.75
CA ILE A 46 1.41 3.58 3.58
C ILE A 46 0.26 4.43 3.01
N ILE A 47 0.07 5.65 3.53
CA ILE A 47 -0.92 6.59 3.02
C ILE A 47 -0.59 7.02 1.60
N ALA A 48 0.69 7.28 1.29
CA ALA A 48 1.15 7.64 -0.05
C ALA A 48 0.82 6.54 -1.06
N ILE A 49 1.03 5.27 -0.72
CA ILE A 49 0.62 4.12 -1.54
C ILE A 49 -0.89 4.12 -1.78
N TYR A 50 -1.70 4.32 -0.72
CA TYR A 50 -3.16 4.36 -0.86
C TYR A 50 -3.60 5.48 -1.82
N LYS A 51 -3.02 6.68 -1.67
CA LYS A 51 -3.27 7.82 -2.56
C LYS A 51 -2.81 7.55 -3.98
N ALA A 52 -1.67 6.88 -4.17
CA ALA A 52 -1.15 6.47 -5.46
C ALA A 52 -2.11 5.48 -6.16
N MET A 53 -2.64 4.48 -5.46
CA MET A 53 -3.67 3.57 -6.01
C MET A 53 -4.89 4.34 -6.51
N ASN A 54 -5.37 5.31 -5.75
CA ASN A 54 -6.49 6.17 -6.14
C ASN A 54 -6.15 7.04 -7.37
N SER A 55 -4.97 7.66 -7.39
CA SER A 55 -4.54 8.57 -8.46
C SER A 55 -4.33 7.84 -9.80
N VAL A 56 -3.93 6.57 -9.76
CA VAL A 56 -3.76 5.75 -10.98
C VAL A 56 -5.06 5.09 -11.45
N GLY A 57 -6.17 5.31 -10.73
CA GLY A 57 -7.52 4.89 -11.12
C GLY A 57 -7.90 3.47 -10.71
N PHE A 58 -7.25 2.90 -9.69
CA PHE A 58 -7.66 1.61 -9.16
C PHE A 58 -9.02 1.70 -8.49
N LYS A 59 -9.87 0.69 -8.74
CA LYS A 59 -11.16 0.57 -8.04
C LYS A 59 -10.96 0.04 -6.62
N ARG A 60 -9.98 -0.83 -6.44
CA ARG A 60 -9.61 -1.41 -5.15
C ARG A 60 -8.49 -0.60 -4.51
N LEU A 61 -8.81 0.20 -3.49
CA LEU A 61 -7.86 0.94 -2.66
C LEU A 61 -7.49 0.12 -1.40
N ASP A 62 -7.22 -1.16 -1.59
CA ASP A 62 -6.90 -2.09 -0.51
C ASP A 62 -5.83 -3.07 -0.97
N ILE A 63 -4.88 -3.36 -0.08
CA ILE A 63 -3.69 -4.14 -0.36
C ILE A 63 -3.17 -4.83 0.90
N ALA A 64 -2.65 -6.05 0.74
CA ALA A 64 -2.00 -6.76 1.84
C ALA A 64 -0.58 -6.25 2.08
N LEU A 65 -0.14 -6.23 3.35
CA LEU A 65 1.18 -5.74 3.73
C LEU A 65 2.34 -6.46 3.02
N PHE A 66 2.22 -7.78 2.77
CA PHE A 66 3.24 -8.55 2.06
C PHE A 66 3.37 -8.21 0.55
N HIS A 67 2.46 -7.39 0.01
CA HIS A 67 2.61 -6.83 -1.34
C HIS A 67 3.28 -5.45 -1.35
N ILE A 68 3.55 -4.87 -0.18
CA ILE A 68 4.28 -3.61 -0.01
C ILE A 68 5.73 -3.93 0.36
N PHE A 69 6.67 -3.36 -0.37
CA PHE A 69 8.11 -3.57 -0.22
C PHE A 69 8.80 -2.27 0.17
N ILE A 70 9.68 -2.37 1.16
CA ILE A 70 10.62 -1.31 1.54
C ILE A 70 11.97 -1.62 0.87
N THR A 71 12.44 -0.75 0.00
CA THR A 71 13.72 -0.90 -0.69
C THR A 71 14.89 -0.43 0.19
N PRO A 72 16.15 -0.81 -0.10
CA PRO A 72 17.33 -0.31 0.61
C PRO A 72 17.48 1.23 0.59
N SER A 73 16.89 1.89 -0.41
CA SER A 73 16.82 3.35 -0.50
C SER A 73 15.64 3.95 0.28
N ASN A 74 15.01 3.18 1.17
CA ASN A 74 13.80 3.50 1.93
C ASN A 74 12.57 3.87 1.07
N ASN A 75 12.52 3.51 -0.21
CA ASN A 75 11.33 3.73 -1.01
C ASN A 75 10.31 2.62 -0.80
N PHE A 76 9.03 2.96 -0.94
CA PHE A 76 7.94 2.02 -0.84
C PHE A 76 7.40 1.68 -2.22
N LYS A 77 7.32 0.38 -2.52
CA LYS A 77 6.78 -0.12 -3.79
C LYS A 77 5.74 -1.20 -3.56
N VAL A 78 4.79 -1.28 -4.47
CA VAL A 78 3.68 -2.22 -4.44
C VAL A 78 3.79 -3.21 -5.59
N ILE A 79 3.64 -4.49 -5.29
CA ILE A 79 3.50 -5.54 -6.30
C ILE A 79 2.08 -6.11 -6.32
N ASP A 80 1.84 -7.00 -7.29
CA ASP A 80 0.59 -7.74 -7.47
C ASP A 80 -0.71 -6.91 -7.44
N THR A 81 -0.85 -6.03 -8.43
CA THR A 81 -2.06 -5.23 -8.63
C THR A 81 -3.04 -5.89 -9.61
N ALA A 82 -2.89 -7.19 -9.90
CA ALA A 82 -3.64 -7.87 -10.96
C ALA A 82 -5.17 -7.86 -10.74
N ARG A 83 -5.60 -7.70 -9.48
CA ARG A 83 -7.02 -7.64 -9.09
C ARG A 83 -7.52 -6.23 -8.78
N ALA A 84 -6.68 -5.21 -8.95
CA ALA A 84 -6.99 -3.84 -8.51
C ALA A 84 -8.21 -3.21 -9.22
N MET A 85 -8.59 -3.73 -10.39
CA MET A 85 -9.75 -3.26 -11.16
C MET A 85 -11.01 -4.13 -11.00
N LYS A 86 -10.92 -5.28 -10.32
CA LYS A 86 -12.00 -6.28 -10.30
C LYS A 86 -13.11 -5.96 -9.29
N LYS A 87 -12.77 -5.31 -8.18
CA LYS A 87 -13.70 -4.98 -7.10
C LYS A 87 -13.42 -3.56 -6.62
N GLU A 88 -14.48 -2.84 -6.28
CA GLU A 88 -14.37 -1.54 -5.64
C GLU A 88 -14.18 -1.70 -4.13
N SER A 89 -13.22 -0.98 -3.58
CA SER A 89 -13.05 -0.86 -2.12
C SER A 89 -12.37 0.46 -1.79
N ILE A 90 -13.04 1.28 -1.00
CA ILE A 90 -12.48 2.53 -0.47
C ILE A 90 -11.81 2.28 0.87
N TYR A 91 -12.45 1.49 1.74
CA TYR A 91 -11.91 1.13 3.04
C TYR A 91 -10.82 0.04 2.92
N PRO A 92 -9.60 0.27 3.41
CA PRO A 92 -8.47 -0.65 3.23
C PRO A 92 -8.48 -1.77 4.28
N SER A 93 -9.52 -2.60 4.25
CA SER A 93 -9.79 -3.62 5.27
C SER A 93 -8.67 -4.66 5.43
N ILE A 94 -8.01 -5.06 4.34
CA ILE A 94 -6.94 -6.07 4.39
C ILE A 94 -5.66 -5.46 4.93
N LEU A 95 -5.35 -4.23 4.51
CA LEU A 95 -4.22 -3.49 5.06
C LEU A 95 -4.37 -3.33 6.57
N LEU A 96 -5.54 -2.85 7.03
CA LEU A 96 -5.81 -2.63 8.45
C LEU A 96 -5.80 -3.94 9.24
N LYS A 97 -6.34 -5.04 8.71
CA LYS A 97 -6.22 -6.37 9.33
C LYS A 97 -4.78 -6.84 9.46
N GLY A 98 -3.94 -6.57 8.47
CA GLY A 98 -2.51 -6.89 8.54
C GLY A 98 -1.78 -6.07 9.61
N LEU A 99 -2.13 -4.79 9.75
CA LEU A 99 -1.59 -3.95 10.84
C LEU A 99 -2.11 -4.40 12.21
N ASP A 100 -3.38 -4.80 12.29
CA ASP A 100 -4.02 -5.31 13.51
C ASP A 100 -3.35 -6.58 14.02
N SER A 101 -3.02 -7.52 13.12
CA SER A 101 -2.29 -8.74 13.51
C SER A 101 -0.87 -8.48 14.01
N LEU A 102 -0.35 -7.27 13.79
CA LEU A 102 0.95 -6.80 14.30
C LEU A 102 0.80 -5.85 15.51
N GLY A 103 -0.43 -5.56 15.94
CA GLY A 103 -0.72 -4.64 17.04
C GLY A 103 -0.61 -3.15 16.69
N TYR A 104 -0.64 -2.79 15.40
CA TYR A 104 -0.41 -1.42 14.92
C TYR A 104 -1.64 -0.73 14.31
N LYS A 105 -2.82 -1.37 14.34
CA LYS A 105 -4.04 -0.79 13.73
C LYS A 105 -4.41 0.55 14.36
N ASP A 106 -4.51 0.61 15.68
CA ASP A 106 -4.94 1.82 16.39
C ASP A 106 -3.91 2.95 16.28
N ASP A 107 -2.61 2.63 16.35
CA ASP A 107 -1.51 3.58 16.14
C ASP A 107 -1.58 4.19 14.73
N PHE A 108 -1.82 3.37 13.71
CA PHE A 108 -1.95 3.83 12.34
C PHE A 108 -3.20 4.69 12.13
N LEU A 109 -4.36 4.27 12.64
CA LEU A 109 -5.60 5.04 12.51
C LEU A 109 -5.50 6.38 13.25
N SER A 110 -4.88 6.41 14.43
CA SER A 110 -4.61 7.65 15.18
C SER A 110 -3.70 8.60 14.38
N TYR A 111 -2.70 8.05 13.69
CA TYR A 111 -1.85 8.83 12.79
C TYR A 111 -2.66 9.42 11.63
N VAL A 112 -3.51 8.62 10.98
CA VAL A 112 -4.34 9.06 9.86
C VAL A 112 -5.33 10.14 10.30
N GLU A 113 -5.98 9.99 11.46
CA GLU A 113 -6.88 11.01 12.02
C GLU A 113 -6.16 12.35 12.23
N LYS A 114 -4.94 12.31 12.79
CA LYS A 114 -4.16 13.51 13.09
C LYS A 114 -3.60 14.21 11.86
N HIS A 115 -3.20 13.46 10.83
CA HIS A 115 -2.43 13.98 9.70
C HIS A 115 -3.23 14.08 8.40
N GLU A 116 -4.30 13.29 8.24
CA GLU A 116 -5.07 13.11 7.02
C GLU A 116 -6.57 12.96 7.34
N ILE A 117 -7.12 13.96 8.03
CA ILE A 117 -8.48 13.91 8.59
C ILE A 117 -9.58 13.62 7.55
N GLU A 118 -9.43 14.10 6.32
CA GLU A 118 -10.36 13.80 5.22
C GLU A 118 -10.37 12.31 4.87
N LEU A 119 -9.18 11.69 4.84
CA LEU A 119 -9.03 10.26 4.58
C LEU A 119 -9.58 9.45 5.75
N PHE A 120 -9.30 9.87 6.98
CA PHE A 120 -9.86 9.23 8.17
C PHE A 120 -11.40 9.26 8.14
N ASN A 121 -12.00 10.42 7.88
CA ASN A 121 -13.45 10.56 7.77
C ASN A 121 -14.04 9.68 6.66
N LYS A 122 -13.33 9.54 5.53
CA LYS A 122 -13.72 8.63 4.44
C LYS A 122 -13.76 7.16 4.87
N TRP A 123 -12.93 6.78 5.83
CA TRP A 123 -12.88 5.41 6.35
C TRP A 123 -13.79 5.20 7.57
N LYS A 124 -14.10 6.26 8.30
CA LYS A 124 -14.82 6.23 9.58
C LYS A 124 -16.19 5.56 9.52
N GLU A 125 -16.88 5.60 8.39
CA GLU A 125 -18.17 4.93 8.21
C GLU A 125 -18.07 3.38 8.25
N GLU A 126 -16.86 2.84 8.11
CA GLU A 126 -16.55 1.40 8.00
C GLU A 126 -15.62 0.90 9.14
N ILE A 127 -15.27 1.78 10.09
CA ILE A 127 -14.46 1.47 11.29
C ILE A 127 -15.37 1.02 12.43
#